data_AF-A0A7C9JXJ7-F1
#
_entry.id   AF-A0A7C9JXJ7-F1
#
_cell.length_a   1.000
_cell.length_b   1.000
_cell.length_c   1.000
_cell.angle_alpha   90.00
_cell.angle_beta   90.00
_cell.angle_gamma   90.00
#
_symmetry.space_group_name_H-M   'P 1'
#
loop_
_entity.id
_entity.type
_entity.pdbx_description
1 polymer ?
#
loop_
_entity_poly.entity_id
_entity_poly.type
_entity_poly.pdbx_seq_one_letter_code
_entity_poly.pdbx_strand_id
1 'polypeptide(L)' 'MNILHTVLWFLVAIGILVVFHELGHYFAARLAGVKVLRFSVGFGKPLISRRFGRDQ' A
#
# COMPACT_ATOMS: atom_id res chain seq x y z
N MET A 1 13.84 -12.77 -23.23
CA MET A 1 13.38 -11.93 -22.11
C MET A 1 14.42 -10.85 -21.88
N ASN A 2 14.08 -9.59 -22.19
CA ASN A 2 14.99 -8.46 -21.97
C ASN A 2 15.02 -8.12 -20.48
N ILE A 3 16.19 -7.82 -19.93
CA ILE A 3 16.38 -7.35 -18.54
C ILE A 3 15.42 -6.21 -18.19
N LEU A 4 15.20 -5.27 -19.11
CA LEU A 4 14.25 -4.17 -18.93
C LEU A 4 12.83 -4.67 -18.67
N HIS A 5 12.40 -5.70 -19.41
CA HIS A 5 11.09 -6.31 -19.26
C HIS A 5 10.95 -7.01 -17.90
N THR A 6 11.98 -7.75 -17.48
CA THR A 6 11.99 -8.44 -16.17
C THR A 6 11.93 -7.45 -15.02
N VAL A 7 12.72 -6.37 -15.06
CA VAL A 7 12.72 -5.34 -14.02
C VAL A 7 11.37 -4.63 -13.96
N LEU A 8 10.79 -4.29 -15.11
CA LEU A 8 9.47 -3.65 -15.16
C LEU A 8 8.41 -4.51 -14.48
N TRP A 9 8.32 -5.79 -14.86
CA TRP A 9 7.33 -6.71 -14.28
C TRP A 9 7.59 -7.01 -12.80
N PHE A 10 8.86 -7.07 -12.38
CA PHE A 10 9.22 -7.20 -10.97
C PHE A 10 8.70 -6.03 -10.13
N LEU A 11 8.91 -4.79 -10.59
CA LEU A 11 8.42 -3.60 -9.89
C LEU A 11 6.89 -3.56 -9.82
N VAL A 12 6.21 -3.94 -10.90
CA VAL A 12 4.74 -4.04 -10.92
C VAL A 12 4.25 -5.09 -9.92
N ALA A 13 4.86 -6.29 -9.92
CA ALA A 13 4.47 -7.36 -9.02
C ALA A 13 4.68 -6.98 -7.54
N ILE A 14 5.83 -6.39 -7.20
CA ILE A 14 6.11 -5.91 -5.84
C ILE A 14 5.17 -4.76 -5.47
N GLY A 15 4.91 -3.82 -6.38
CA GLY A 15 3.97 -2.72 -6.14
C GLY A 15 2.58 -3.22 -5.79
N ILE A 16 2.06 -4.19 -6.54
CA ILE A 16 0.77 -4.84 -6.25
C ILE A 16 0.82 -5.55 -4.90
N LEU A 17 1.84 -6.37 -4.65
CA LEU A 17 1.99 -7.13 -3.41
C LEU A 17 1.97 -6.23 -2.17
N VAL A 18 2.75 -5.14 -2.18
CA VAL A 18 2.84 -4.20 -1.06
C VAL A 18 1.51 -3.49 -0.80
N VAL A 19 0.83 -3.02 -1.86
CA VAL A 19 -0.50 -2.41 -1.74
C VAL A 19 -1.46 -3.37 -1.02
N PHE A 20 -1.54 -4.62 -1.47
CA PHE A 20 -2.43 -5.61 -0.85
C PHE A 20 -2.01 -5.99 0.57
N HIS A 21 -0.70 -6.04 0.84
CA HIS A 21 -0.16 -6.35 2.17
C HIS A 21 -0.61 -5.31 3.21
N GLU A 22 -0.42 -4.04 2.90
CA GLU A 22 -0.82 -2.96 3.79
C GLU A 22 -2.35 -2.85 3.90
N LEU A 23 -3.08 -3.05 2.81
CA LEU A 23 -4.56 -3.13 2.87
C LEU A 23 -5.01 -4.23 3.83
N GLY A 24 -4.30 -5.37 3.86
CA GLY A 24 -4.51 -6.44 4.83
C GLY A 24 -4.32 -5.95 6.27
N HIS A 25 -3.24 -5.22 6.56
CA HIS A 25 -3.01 -4.61 7.88
C HIS A 25 -4.10 -3.61 8.26
N TYR A 26 -4.51 -2.74 7.33
CA TYR A 26 -5.60 -1.79 7.55
C TYR A 26 -6.90 -2.50 7.90
N PHE A 27 -7.25 -3.55 7.15
CA PHE A 27 -8.46 -4.33 7.41
C PHE A 27 -8.38 -5.09 8.73
N ALA A 28 -7.24 -5.72 9.04
CA ALA A 28 -7.03 -6.44 10.29
C ALA A 28 -7.10 -5.50 11.51
N ALA A 29 -6.46 -4.33 11.45
CA ALA A 29 -6.53 -3.32 12.51
C ALA A 29 -7.98 -2.87 12.73
N ARG A 30 -8.73 -2.66 11.65
CA ARG A 30 -10.14 -2.26 11.74
C ARG A 30 -11.04 -3.36 12.32
N LEU A 31 -10.81 -4.62 11.96
CA LEU A 31 -11.51 -5.76 12.56
C LEU A 31 -11.21 -5.89 14.06
N ALA A 32 -9.99 -5.54 14.48
CA ALA A 32 -9.60 -5.49 15.88
C ALA A 32 -10.12 -4.25 16.63
N GLY A 33 -10.92 -3.39 15.99
CA GLY A 33 -11.46 -2.16 16.58
C GLY A 33 -10.44 -1.03 16.73
N VAL A 34 -9.26 -1.13 16.09
CA VAL A 34 -8.21 -0.12 16.15
C VAL A 34 -8.45 0.94 15.07
N LYS A 35 -8.53 2.22 15.48
CA LYS A 35 -8.61 3.35 14.54
C LYS A 35 -7.28 3.54 13.82
N VAL A 36 -7.29 3.46 12.49
CA VAL A 36 -6.10 3.69 11.67
C VAL A 36 -6.03 5.16 11.26
N LEU A 37 -5.04 5.89 11.80
CA LEU A 37 -4.92 7.34 11.58
C LEU A 37 -4.38 7.71 10.20
N ARG A 38 -3.53 6.85 9.62
CA ARG A 38 -2.91 7.06 8.31
C ARG A 38 -2.70 5.71 7.63
N PHE A 39 -3.16 5.63 6.39
CA PHE A 39 -2.82 4.57 5.46
C PHE A 39 -1.85 5.15 4.42
N SER A 40 -0.71 4.50 4.21
CA SER A 40 0.33 4.95 3.29
C SER A 40 0.91 3.76 2.56
N VAL A 41 1.10 3.88 1.25
CA VAL A 41 1.71 2.84 0.42
C VAL A 41 3.13 3.18 0.02
N GLY A 42 4.05 2.29 0.33
CA GLY A 42 5.47 2.38 -0.02
C GLY A 42 6.32 3.05 1.07
N PHE A 43 7.41 3.71 0.66
CA PHE A 43 8.44 4.21 1.57
C PHE A 43 8.76 5.69 1.33
N GLY A 44 9.04 6.43 2.40
CA GLY A 44 9.53 7.81 2.34
C GLY A 44 8.44 8.88 2.36
N LYS A 45 8.71 10.04 1.73
CA LYS A 45 7.79 11.18 1.73
C LYS A 45 6.56 10.86 0.87
N PRO A 46 5.34 11.10 1.36
CA PRO A 46 4.14 10.87 0.56
C PRO A 46 4.14 11.82 -0.64
N LEU A 47 4.20 11.24 -1.84
CA LEU A 47 4.08 11.99 -3.10
C LEU A 47 2.66 12.53 -3.28
N ILE A 48 1.66 11.75 -2.82
CA ILE A 48 0.25 12.09 -2.86
C ILE A 48 -0.34 11.72 -1.50
N SER A 49 -1.06 12.67 -0.90
CA SER A 49 -1.84 12.44 0.32
C SER A 49 -3.29 12.76 0.01
N ARG A 50 -4.19 11.81 0.28
CA ARG A 50 -5.63 12.02 0.21
C ARG A 50 -6.25 11.61 1.53
N ARG A 51 -7.14 12.45 2.05
CA ARG A 51 -7.96 12.14 3.22
C ARG A 51 -9.31 11.60 2.72
N PHE A 52 -9.58 10.33 3.00
CA PHE A 52 -10.83 9.69 2.60
C PHE A 52 -11.17 8.57 3.59
N GLY A 53 -12.47 8.32 3.79
CA GLY A 53 -12.95 7.24 4.67
C GLY A 53 -13.50 7.68 6.03
N ARG A 54 -13.97 6.70 6.78
CA ARG A 54 -14.65 6.86 8.09
C ARG A 54 -13.68 7.19 9.24
N ASP A 55 -12.40 6.90 9.08
CA ASP A 55 -11.37 7.02 10.12
C ASP A 55 -10.64 8.38 10.09
N GLN A 56 -11.20 9.39 9.41
CA GLN A 56 -10.76 10.78 9.60
C GLN A 56 -10.98 11.28 11.04
#